data_AF-A0A7X2MMH0-F1
#
_entry.id   AF-A0A7X2MMH0-F1
#
_cell.length_a   1.000
_cell.length_b   1.000
_cell.length_c   1.000
_cell.angle_alpha   90.00
_cell.angle_beta   90.00
_cell.angle_gamma   90.00
#
_symmetry.space_group_name_H-M   'P 1'
#
loop_
_entity.id
_entity.type
_entity.pdbx_description
1 polymer ?
#
loop_
_entity_poly.entity_id
_entity_poly.type
_entity_poly.pdbx_seq_one_letter_code
_entity_poly.pdbx_strand_id
1 'polypeptide(L)'
;REKQQLHNEENGIVPQGLNKKITDILELGKNVVKTRGKAKPARPGEAQALADFQLLTPQALQKKIHELEGQMQQHAQNLEFEQAANVRDQLHELRTLFIAAS
;
A
#
# COMPACT_ATOMS: atom_id res chain seq x y z
N ARG A 1 18.96 -33.31 7.99
CA ARG A 1 19.96 -32.31 8.41
C ARG A 1 21.38 -32.83 8.19
N GLU A 2 21.70 -34.07 8.57
CA GLU A 2 23.04 -34.69 8.43
C GLU A 2 23.62 -34.64 7.00
N LYS A 3 22.82 -34.92 5.97
CA LYS A 3 23.26 -34.83 4.56
C LYS A 3 23.80 -33.44 4.17
N GLN A 4 23.23 -32.39 4.75
CA GLN A 4 23.62 -31.02 4.45
C GLN A 4 24.89 -30.63 5.21
N GLN A 5 25.11 -31.20 6.41
CA GLN A 5 26.33 -31.00 7.18
C GLN A 5 27.53 -31.68 6.51
N LEU A 6 27.38 -32.95 6.09
CA LEU A 6 28.42 -33.67 5.34
C LEU A 6 28.79 -32.95 4.04
N HIS A 7 27.79 -32.51 3.27
CA HIS A 7 28.03 -31.75 2.05
C HIS A 7 28.74 -30.42 2.33
N ASN A 8 28.39 -29.74 3.42
CA ASN A 8 29.06 -28.50 3.81
C ASN A 8 30.51 -28.73 4.27
N GLU A 9 30.78 -29.81 4.99
CA GLU A 9 32.14 -30.19 5.42
C GLU A 9 33.02 -30.60 4.23
N GLU A 10 32.50 -31.44 3.33
CA GLU A 10 33.21 -31.87 2.12
C GLU A 10 33.53 -30.71 1.16
N ASN A 11 32.66 -29.70 1.11
CA ASN A 11 32.81 -28.56 0.19
C ASN A 11 33.34 -27.29 0.89
N GLY A 12 33.67 -27.35 2.18
CA GLY A 12 34.14 -26.19 2.95
C GLY A 12 33.13 -25.04 3.02
N ILE A 13 31.83 -25.33 2.91
CA ILE A 13 30.76 -24.33 2.87
C ILE A 13 30.43 -23.92 4.31
N VAL A 14 30.80 -22.69 4.67
CA VAL A 14 30.39 -22.08 5.94
C VAL A 14 28.96 -21.54 5.78
N PRO A 15 27.99 -21.99 6.58
CA PRO A 15 26.63 -21.45 6.52
C PRO A 15 26.63 -19.99 6.96
N GLN A 16 26.24 -19.09 6.04
CA GLN A 16 26.11 -17.66 6.33
C GLN A 16 24.63 -17.27 6.44
N GLY A 17 24.35 -16.33 7.35
CA GLY A 17 23.01 -15.75 7.49
C GLY A 17 22.64 -14.90 6.28
N LEU A 18 21.39 -14.99 5.83
CA LEU A 18 20.89 -14.20 4.70
C LEU A 18 20.70 -12.73 5.12
N ASN A 19 21.68 -11.86 4.83
CA ASN A 19 21.56 -10.41 5.00
C ASN A 19 21.03 -9.73 3.74
N LYS A 20 19.82 -10.10 3.29
CA LYS A 20 19.16 -9.39 2.18
C LYS A 20 18.08 -8.46 2.72
N LYS A 21 18.15 -7.19 2.33
CA LYS A 21 17.04 -6.25 2.55
C LYS A 21 15.84 -6.73 1.72
N ILE A 22 14.74 -7.03 2.40
CA ILE A 22 13.47 -7.31 1.74
C ILE A 22 12.95 -5.96 1.24
N THR A 23 13.24 -5.64 -0.01
CA THR A 23 12.58 -4.52 -0.69
C THR A 23 11.17 -4.96 -1.04
N ASP A 24 10.17 -4.19 -0.60
CA ASP A 24 8.78 -4.40 -0.98
C ASP A 24 8.66 -4.18 -2.50
N ILE A 25 8.14 -5.19 -3.21
CA ILE A 25 7.96 -5.17 -4.66
C ILE A 25 7.04 -4.00 -5.06
N LEU A 26 6.13 -3.58 -4.16
CA LEU A 26 5.25 -2.44 -4.38
C LEU A 26 5.98 -1.08 -4.35
N GLU A 27 7.13 -0.96 -3.68
CA GLU A 27 7.95 0.26 -3.71
C GLU A 27 8.73 0.42 -5.03
N LEU A 28 9.03 -0.69 -5.72
CA LEU A 28 9.78 -0.65 -6.98
C LEU A 28 9.02 0.13 -8.06
N GLY A 29 7.69 0.04 -8.08
CA GLY A 29 6.84 0.80 -9.01
C GLY A 29 6.74 2.29 -8.69
N LYS A 30 6.89 2.70 -7.42
CA LYS A 30 6.82 4.12 -7.01
C LYS A 30 8.07 4.90 -7.42
N ASN A 31 9.23 4.25 -7.48
CA ASN A 31 10.49 4.91 -7.81
C ASN A 31 10.66 5.20 -9.31
N VAL A 32 9.89 4.56 -10.19
CA VAL A 32 9.90 4.83 -11.64
C VAL A 32 9.22 6.17 -11.99
N VAL A 33 8.39 6.72 -11.09
CA VAL A 33 7.60 7.95 -11.34
C VAL A 33 8.33 9.24 -10.90
N LYS A 34 9.55 9.16 -10.36
CA LYS A 34 10.28 10.36 -9.90
C LYS A 34 10.96 11.17 -11.01
N THR A 35 10.93 10.71 -12.26
CA THR A 35 11.37 11.52 -13.39
C THR A 35 10.21 11.85 -14.30
N ARG A 36 9.86 13.15 -14.31
CA ARG A 36 9.13 13.89 -15.36
C ARG A 36 7.65 14.20 -15.08
N GLY A 37 7.45 15.41 -14.55
CA GLY A 37 6.56 16.36 -15.21
C GLY A 37 5.28 16.75 -14.46
N LYS A 38 5.31 18.00 -13.95
CA LYS A 38 4.17 18.90 -13.76
C LYS A 38 3.03 18.39 -12.87
N ALA A 39 3.00 18.93 -11.65
CA ALA A 39 1.81 18.99 -10.82
C ALA A 39 0.59 19.44 -11.66
N LYS A 40 -0.37 18.53 -11.85
CA LYS A 40 -1.72 18.90 -12.29
C LYS A 40 -2.37 19.66 -11.13
N PRO A 41 -3.04 20.79 -11.37
CA PRO A 41 -3.82 21.43 -10.32
C PRO A 41 -4.91 20.46 -9.86
N ALA A 42 -5.00 20.28 -8.55
CA ALA A 42 -6.05 19.49 -7.90
C ALA A 42 -7.42 19.92 -8.45
N ARG A 43 -8.26 18.94 -8.79
CA ARG A 43 -9.62 19.21 -9.26
C ARG A 43 -10.38 19.91 -8.12
N PRO A 44 -11.14 21.00 -8.36
CA PRO A 44 -11.86 21.72 -7.32
C PRO A 44 -12.90 20.90 -6.55
N GLY A 45 -13.22 19.67 -6.99
CA GLY A 45 -14.20 18.79 -6.35
C GLY A 45 -13.66 17.95 -5.18
N GLU A 46 -12.35 17.70 -5.11
CA GLU A 46 -11.76 16.86 -4.05
C GLU A 46 -11.70 17.60 -2.70
N ALA A 47 -11.51 18.93 -2.73
CA ALA A 47 -11.47 19.75 -1.52
C ALA A 47 -12.82 19.85 -0.80
N GLN A 48 -13.94 19.76 -1.53
CA GLN A 48 -15.28 19.78 -0.92
C GLN A 48 -15.61 18.45 -0.24
N ALA A 49 -15.20 17.33 -0.82
CA ALA A 49 -15.34 16.02 -0.17
C ALA A 49 -14.56 15.95 1.14
N LEU A 50 -13.34 16.49 1.18
CA LEU A 50 -12.49 16.54 2.39
C LEU A 50 -13.08 17.39 3.52
N ALA A 51 -13.81 18.46 3.20
CA ALA A 51 -14.47 19.31 4.20
C ALA A 51 -15.64 18.59 4.88
N ASP A 52 -16.40 17.77 4.13
CA ASP A 52 -17.47 16.94 4.71
C ASP A 52 -16.89 15.84 5.62
N PHE A 53 -15.71 15.30 5.31
CA PHE A 53 -15.06 14.27 6.13
C PHE A 53 -14.52 14.76 7.47
N GLN A 54 -14.23 16.07 7.63
CA GLN A 54 -13.81 16.64 8.92
C GLN A 54 -14.95 16.74 9.94
N LEU A 55 -16.21 16.65 9.50
CA LEU A 55 -17.41 16.66 10.36
C LEU A 55 -17.93 15.24 10.67
N LEU A 56 -17.34 14.20 10.07
CA LEU A 56 -17.76 12.82 10.34
C LEU A 56 -17.17 12.32 11.66
N THR A 57 -18.05 11.81 12.52
CA THR A 57 -17.64 11.08 13.72
C THR A 57 -16.71 9.91 13.35
N PRO A 58 -15.81 9.48 14.26
CA PRO A 58 -14.91 8.34 14.02
C PRO A 58 -15.63 7.08 13.52
N GLN A 59 -16.88 6.91 13.95
CA GLN A 59 -17.77 5.81 13.55
C GLN A 59 -18.20 5.89 12.08
N ALA A 60 -18.40 7.09 11.53
CA ALA A 60 -18.78 7.29 10.14
C ALA A 60 -17.57 7.12 9.20
N LEU A 61 -16.38 7.56 9.62
CA LEU A 61 -15.12 7.27 8.92
C LEU A 61 -14.85 5.77 8.83
N GLN A 62 -15.03 5.03 9.93
CA GLN A 62 -14.85 3.58 9.95
C GLN A 62 -15.81 2.85 8.98
N LYS A 63 -17.08 3.27 8.92
CA LYS A 63 -18.04 2.72 7.94
C LYS A 63 -17.58 2.95 6.50
N LYS A 64 -17.09 4.16 6.19
CA LYS A 64 -16.64 4.50 4.84
C LYS A 64 -15.37 3.73 4.44
N ILE A 65 -14.44 3.55 5.37
CA ILE A 65 -13.26 2.70 5.17
C ILE A 65 -13.69 1.28 4.78
N HIS A 66 -14.64 0.69 5.51
CA HIS A 66 -15.11 -0.66 5.24
C HIS A 66 -15.82 -0.80 3.88
N GLU A 67 -16.59 0.21 3.49
CA GLU A 67 -17.23 0.28 2.16
C GLU A 67 -16.18 0.30 1.03
N LEU A 68 -15.16 1.14 1.16
CA LEU A 68 -14.08 1.26 0.18
C LEU A 68 -13.19 0.02 0.14
N GLU A 69 -12.95 -0.65 1.28
CA GLU A 69 -12.25 -1.94 1.31
C GLU A 69 -13.00 -2.99 0.48
N GLY A 70 -14.33 -3.05 0.60
CA GLY A 70 -15.16 -3.94 -0.21
C GLY A 70 -15.09 -3.62 -1.70
N GLN A 71 -15.18 -2.34 -2.08
CA GLN A 71 -15.06 -1.92 -3.48
C GLN A 71 -13.68 -2.24 -4.06
N MET A 72 -12.60 -1.99 -3.30
CA MET A 72 -11.25 -2.34 -3.71
C MET A 72 -11.09 -3.84 -3.97
N GLN A 73 -11.63 -4.69 -3.09
CA GLN A 73 -11.61 -6.14 -3.28
C GLN A 73 -12.41 -6.57 -4.51
N GLN A 74 -13.56 -5.94 -4.77
CA GLN A 74 -14.36 -6.22 -5.95
C GLN A 74 -13.60 -5.88 -7.24
N HIS A 75 -12.99 -4.69 -7.32
CA HIS A 75 -12.17 -4.30 -8.46
C HIS A 75 -10.94 -5.20 -8.64
N ALA A 76 -10.32 -5.64 -7.54
CA ALA A 76 -9.23 -6.60 -7.59
C ALA A 76 -9.67 -7.97 -8.14
N GLN A 77 -10.86 -8.46 -7.76
CA GLN A 77 -11.45 -9.68 -8.30
C GLN A 77 -11.76 -9.55 -9.80
N ASN A 78 -12.23 -8.37 -10.23
CA ASN A 78 -12.52 -8.07 -11.63
C ASN A 78 -11.27 -7.79 -12.48
N LEU A 79 -10.06 -7.87 -11.91
CA LEU A 79 -8.78 -7.52 -12.56
C LEU A 79 -8.68 -6.03 -12.96
N GLU A 80 -9.50 -5.16 -12.37
CA GLU A 80 -9.54 -3.72 -12.59
C GLU A 80 -8.52 -3.01 -11.69
N PHE A 81 -7.24 -3.32 -11.88
CA PHE A 81 -6.17 -2.87 -10.97
C PHE A 81 -5.98 -1.34 -10.92
N GLU A 82 -6.29 -0.62 -12.00
CA GLU A 82 -6.24 0.85 -11.98
C GLU A 82 -7.28 1.44 -11.02
N GLN A 83 -8.50 0.89 -11.04
CA GLN A 83 -9.57 1.34 -10.15
C GLN A 83 -9.27 0.92 -8.71
N ALA A 84 -8.80 -0.32 -8.50
CA ALA A 84 -8.37 -0.79 -7.19
C ALA A 84 -7.23 0.07 -6.60
N ALA A 85 -6.29 0.54 -7.43
CA ALA A 85 -5.22 1.43 -7.01
C ALA A 85 -5.75 2.81 -6.57
N ASN A 86 -6.70 3.38 -7.32
CA ASN A 86 -7.34 4.64 -6.94
C ASN A 86 -8.09 4.51 -5.60
N VAL A 87 -8.85 3.43 -5.42
CA VAL A 87 -9.58 3.18 -4.15
C VAL A 87 -8.61 2.98 -2.99
N ARG A 88 -7.49 2.26 -3.21
CA ARG A 88 -6.44 2.09 -2.20
C ARG A 88 -5.87 3.43 -1.73
N ASP A 89 -5.60 4.34 -2.66
CA ASP A 89 -5.01 5.64 -2.33
C ASP A 89 -6.00 6.50 -1.52
N GLN A 90 -7.30 6.48 -1.85
CA GLN A 90 -8.36 7.09 -1.05
C GLN A 90 -8.46 6.49 0.36
N LEU A 91 -8.30 5.18 0.48
CA LEU A 91 -8.29 4.46 1.75
C LEU A 91 -7.13 4.89 2.65
N HIS A 92 -5.96 5.11 2.06
CA HIS A 92 -4.79 5.61 2.77
C HIS A 92 -4.99 7.04 3.27
N GLU A 93 -5.58 7.92 2.47
CA GLU A 93 -5.92 9.28 2.90
C GLU A 93 -6.91 9.26 4.08
N LEU A 94 -7.97 8.47 3.98
CA LEU A 94 -8.97 8.34 5.06
C LEU A 94 -8.38 7.76 6.34
N ARG A 95 -7.50 6.78 6.26
CA ARG A 95 -6.78 6.24 7.43
C ARG A 95 -5.86 7.28 8.05
N THR A 96 -5.19 8.09 7.23
CA THR A 96 -4.33 9.18 7.72
C THR A 96 -5.15 10.24 8.46
N LEU A 97 -6.31 10.63 7.89
CA LEU A 97 -7.25 11.54 8.55
C LEU A 97 -7.82 10.94 9.84
N PHE A 98 -8.14 9.64 9.86
CA PHE A 98 -8.61 8.95 11.06
C PHE A 98 -7.56 8.97 12.18
N ILE A 99 -6.29 8.70 11.85
CA ILE A 99 -5.18 8.77 12.83
C ILE A 99 -4.96 10.21 13.31
N ALA A 100 -5.11 11.21 12.43
CA ALA A 100 -4.95 12.62 12.81
C ALA A 100 -6.13 13.16 13.64
N ALA A 101 -7.32 12.58 13.50
CA ALA A 101 -8.54 12.96 14.22
C ALA A 101 -8.77 12.14 15.52
N SER A 102 -8.03 11.05 15.72
CA SER A 102 -8.03 10.23 16.94
C SER A 102 -7.01 10.72 17.96
#